data_AF-A0A7C0UAP5-F1
#
_entry.id   AF-A0A7C0UAP5-F1
#
_cell.length_a   1.000
_cell.length_b   1.000
_cell.length_c   1.000
_cell.angle_alpha   90.00
_cell.angle_beta   90.00
_cell.angle_gamma   90.00
#
_symmetry.space_group_name_H-M   'P 1'
#
loop_
_entity.id
_entity.type
_entity.pdbx_description
1 polymer ?
#
loop_
_entity_poly.entity_id
_entity_poly.type
_entity_poly.pdbx_seq_one_letter_code
_entity_poly.pdbx_strand_id
1 'polypeptide(L)'
;MDLNPNCSEAVFRFHTVDPEKMHYILQAIADEVSANNSFWGKQVIPKYKTAKEYETPYGGKPSYAWDFLFDENDKRPWREKYEEARKKSYPEGSILYACAGLGDNEAVIRVNEEEGYFTLNIGNNDIVENKTGWIEKIKKLGIKVDEAERDESLKKIARDCTCGIIYFSDEVD
;
A
#
# COMPACT_ATOMS: atom_id res chain seq x y z
N MET A 1 8.10 -16.62 -12.85
CA MET A 1 6.67 -16.31 -12.91
C MET A 1 6.56 -14.98 -13.61
N ASP A 2 5.83 -14.92 -14.73
CA ASP A 2 5.62 -13.68 -15.46
C ASP A 2 4.57 -12.86 -14.71
N LEU A 3 5.03 -12.04 -13.76
CA LEU A 3 4.24 -10.97 -13.18
C LEU A 3 3.71 -10.11 -14.33
N ASN A 4 2.40 -9.88 -14.37
CA ASN A 4 1.82 -8.98 -15.35
C ASN A 4 2.48 -7.60 -15.16
N PRO A 5 3.20 -7.06 -16.17
CA PRO A 5 3.95 -5.82 -16.04
C PRO A 5 3.04 -4.58 -15.84
N ASN A 6 1.72 -4.75 -15.97
CA ASN A 6 0.73 -3.74 -15.67
C ASN A 6 0.23 -3.93 -14.24
N CYS A 7 0.84 -3.19 -13.30
CA CYS A 7 0.38 -2.87 -11.95
C CYS A 7 -0.32 -3.99 -11.17
N SER A 8 0.40 -4.66 -10.28
CA SER A 8 -0.21 -5.53 -9.28
C SER A 8 -0.17 -4.88 -7.90
N GLU A 9 -1.21 -5.06 -7.13
CA GLU A 9 -1.33 -4.61 -5.74
C GLU A 9 -0.95 -5.78 -4.82
N ALA A 10 -0.14 -5.50 -3.81
CA ALA A 10 0.08 -6.40 -2.69
C ALA A 10 -0.89 -6.02 -1.57
N VAL A 11 -1.65 -7.00 -1.08
CA VAL A 11 -2.59 -6.80 0.02
C VAL A 11 -2.25 -7.74 1.16
N PHE A 12 -2.03 -7.16 2.34
CA PHE A 12 -1.65 -7.86 3.56
C PHE A 12 -2.72 -7.68 4.63
N ARG A 13 -2.85 -8.70 5.49
CA ARG A 13 -3.45 -8.57 6.82
C ARG A 13 -2.38 -8.81 7.88
N PHE A 14 -2.11 -7.81 8.69
CA PHE A 14 -1.23 -7.95 9.85
C PHE A 14 -2.08 -8.13 11.10
N HIS A 15 -1.93 -9.28 11.78
CA HIS A 15 -2.68 -9.61 12.99
C HIS A 15 -2.14 -8.88 14.22
N THR A 16 -2.27 -7.57 14.21
CA THR A 16 -1.96 -6.67 15.32
C THR A 16 -2.74 -5.37 15.18
N VAL A 17 -3.12 -4.77 16.30
CA VAL A 17 -3.56 -3.36 16.40
C VAL A 17 -2.81 -2.63 17.51
N ASP A 18 -1.65 -3.16 17.90
CA ASP A 18 -0.70 -2.46 18.76
C ASP A 18 -0.08 -1.27 17.98
N PRO A 19 -0.28 0.00 18.42
CA PRO A 19 0.22 1.18 17.72
C PRO A 19 1.73 1.20 17.52
N GLU A 20 2.51 0.61 18.44
CA GLU A 20 3.96 0.55 18.32
C GLU A 20 4.38 -0.46 17.24
N LYS A 21 3.70 -1.61 17.18
CA LYS A 21 3.95 -2.61 16.12
C LYS A 21 3.48 -2.10 14.76
N MET A 22 2.33 -1.44 14.70
CA MET A 22 1.84 -0.82 13.46
C MET A 22 2.83 0.21 12.91
N HIS A 23 3.29 1.14 13.76
CA HIS A 23 4.35 2.08 13.38
C HIS A 23 5.58 1.37 12.82
N TYR A 24 6.06 0.35 13.53
CA TYR A 24 7.26 -0.38 13.13
C TYR A 24 7.09 -1.08 11.78
N ILE A 25 5.95 -1.75 11.55
CA ILE A 25 5.63 -2.42 10.28
C ILE A 25 5.56 -1.39 9.15
N LEU A 26 4.79 -0.32 9.34
CA LEU A 26 4.60 0.71 8.33
C LEU A 26 5.92 1.43 8.02
N GLN A 27 6.77 1.71 9.02
CA GLN A 27 8.07 2.34 8.79
C GLN A 27 9.03 1.39 8.07
N ALA A 28 9.04 0.09 8.39
CA ALA A 28 9.85 -0.89 7.69
C ALA A 28 9.46 -0.98 6.20
N ILE A 29 8.16 -0.90 5.91
CA ILE A 29 7.63 -0.87 4.54
C ILE A 29 7.96 0.46 3.86
N ALA A 30 7.81 1.59 4.56
CA ALA A 30 8.16 2.91 4.02
C ALA A 30 9.63 3.02 3.63
N ASP A 31 10.53 2.45 4.45
CA ASP A 31 11.96 2.36 4.15
C ASP A 31 12.20 1.53 2.87
N GLU A 32 11.45 0.44 2.69
CA GLU A 32 11.53 -0.39 1.48
C GLU A 32 11.05 0.35 0.24
N VAL A 33 9.90 1.03 0.33
CA VAL A 33 9.35 1.87 -0.75
C VAL A 33 10.37 2.92 -1.17
N SER A 34 10.98 3.62 -0.20
CA SER A 34 12.02 4.60 -0.46
C SER A 34 13.29 3.99 -1.09
N ALA A 35 13.64 2.75 -0.75
CA ALA A 35 14.80 2.06 -1.31
C ALA A 35 14.56 1.54 -2.74
N ASN A 36 13.33 1.13 -3.06
CA ASN A 36 12.95 0.64 -4.38
C ASN A 36 12.59 1.75 -5.35
N ASN A 37 12.13 2.89 -4.85
CA ASN A 37 11.63 3.96 -5.70
C ASN A 37 12.04 5.35 -5.19
N SER A 38 13.04 5.93 -5.85
CA SER A 38 13.57 7.26 -5.51
C SER A 38 12.56 8.40 -5.73
N PHE A 39 11.45 8.15 -6.44
CA PHE A 39 10.42 9.16 -6.70
C PHE A 39 9.75 9.65 -5.41
N TRP A 40 9.48 8.73 -4.47
CA TRP A 40 8.82 9.06 -3.20
C TRP A 40 9.74 9.81 -2.23
N GLY A 41 11.05 9.66 -2.39
CA GLY A 41 12.02 10.12 -1.41
C GLY A 41 11.92 9.35 -0.09
N LYS A 42 12.60 9.85 0.94
CA LYS A 42 12.56 9.26 2.28
C LYS A 42 11.24 9.57 2.97
N GLN A 43 10.54 8.53 3.44
CA GLN A 43 9.28 8.65 4.15
C GLN A 43 9.46 8.39 5.65
N VAL A 44 8.69 9.10 6.48
CA VAL A 44 8.68 8.93 7.94
C VAL A 44 7.23 8.77 8.38
N ILE A 45 6.91 7.59 8.91
CA ILE A 45 5.59 7.28 9.44
C ILE A 45 5.41 8.03 10.76
N PRO A 46 4.33 8.80 10.94
CA PRO A 46 4.05 9.45 12.22
C PRO A 46 3.80 8.41 13.32
N LYS A 47 4.26 8.70 14.54
CA LYS A 47 3.93 7.91 15.72
C LYS A 47 2.59 8.36 16.30
N TYR A 48 1.56 7.55 16.14
CA TYR A 48 0.26 7.77 16.76
C TYR A 48 0.09 7.01 18.08
N LYS A 49 -0.87 7.45 18.89
CA LYS A 49 -1.16 6.86 20.21
C LYS A 49 -2.13 5.68 20.11
N THR A 50 -2.98 5.67 19.09
CA THR A 50 -4.01 4.66 18.89
C THR A 50 -3.87 4.01 17.53
N ALA A 51 -4.40 2.80 17.38
CA ALA A 51 -4.36 2.07 16.12
C ALA A 51 -5.16 2.80 15.05
N LYS A 52 -6.33 3.33 15.42
CA LYS A 52 -7.26 4.00 14.51
C LYS A 52 -6.67 5.22 13.82
N GLU A 53 -5.74 5.93 14.46
CA GLU A 53 -5.04 7.07 13.85
C GLU A 53 -4.16 6.67 12.66
N TYR A 54 -3.80 5.39 12.51
CA TYR A 54 -3.13 4.88 11.31
C TYR A 54 -4.10 4.57 10.16
N GLU A 55 -5.41 4.66 10.36
CA GLU A 55 -6.36 4.43 9.27
C GLU A 55 -6.26 5.55 8.24
N THR A 56 -6.08 5.18 6.98
CA THR A 56 -6.01 6.15 5.90
C THR A 56 -7.32 6.94 5.86
N PRO A 57 -7.28 8.28 6.02
CA PRO A 57 -8.47 9.11 5.89
C PRO A 57 -9.07 8.85 4.49
N TYR A 58 -10.40 8.75 4.40
CA TYR A 58 -11.15 8.45 3.17
C TYR A 58 -11.20 6.98 2.71
N GLY A 59 -10.69 6.02 3.49
CA GLY A 59 -10.95 4.58 3.28
C GLY A 59 -10.42 4.01 1.96
N GLY A 60 -9.46 4.69 1.32
CA GLY A 60 -8.88 4.29 0.05
C GLY A 60 -9.76 4.62 -1.16
N LYS A 61 -10.61 5.64 -1.09
CA LYS A 61 -11.15 6.24 -2.33
C LYS A 61 -9.94 6.61 -3.19
N PRO A 62 -9.89 6.17 -4.45
CA PRO A 62 -8.79 6.49 -5.30
C PRO A 62 -8.63 8.00 -5.33
N SER A 63 -7.39 8.42 -5.49
CA SER A 63 -6.96 9.79 -5.69
C SER A 63 -7.45 10.33 -7.05
N TYR A 64 -8.71 10.02 -7.45
CA TYR A 64 -9.58 10.59 -8.48
C TYR A 64 -8.97 10.87 -9.86
N ALA A 65 -7.77 10.37 -10.14
CA ALA A 65 -6.95 10.84 -11.23
C ALA A 65 -7.19 10.09 -12.53
N TRP A 66 -7.36 8.77 -12.49
CA TRP A 66 -7.41 7.96 -13.71
C TRP A 66 -8.76 7.98 -14.40
N ASP A 67 -9.87 7.85 -13.66
CA ASP A 67 -11.21 8.02 -14.22
C ASP A 67 -11.38 9.41 -14.86
N PHE A 68 -10.71 10.41 -14.29
CA PHE A 68 -10.69 11.78 -14.81
C PHE A 68 -9.77 11.96 -16.02
N LEU A 69 -8.58 11.34 -16.01
CA LEU A 69 -7.64 11.35 -17.14
C LEU A 69 -8.23 10.70 -18.39
N PHE A 70 -9.00 9.63 -18.20
CA PHE A 70 -9.59 8.83 -19.26
C PHE A 70 -11.07 9.13 -19.54
N ASP A 71 -11.65 10.18 -18.94
CA ASP A 71 -13.01 10.62 -19.29
C ASP A 71 -13.03 11.10 -20.75
N GLU A 72 -13.70 10.31 -21.59
CA GLU A 72 -13.89 10.57 -23.02
C GLU A 72 -14.79 11.79 -23.28
N ASN A 73 -15.60 12.20 -22.31
CA ASN A 73 -16.45 13.38 -22.40
C ASN A 73 -15.69 14.68 -22.10
N ASP A 74 -14.54 14.58 -21.42
CA ASP A 74 -13.70 15.73 -21.14
C ASP A 74 -12.82 16.04 -22.37
N LYS A 75 -13.08 17.19 -23.02
CA LYS A 75 -12.36 17.62 -24.23
C LYS A 75 -11.14 18.50 -23.94
N ARG A 76 -10.78 18.72 -22.67
CA ARG A 76 -9.60 19.52 -22.31
C ARG A 76 -8.30 18.88 -22.79
N PRO A 77 -7.24 19.67 -23.06
CA PRO A 77 -5.94 19.16 -23.45
C PRO A 77 -5.37 18.16 -22.43
N TRP A 78 -4.71 17.11 -22.91
CA TRP A 78 -4.08 16.08 -22.06
C TRP A 78 -3.24 16.66 -20.92
N ARG A 79 -2.48 17.72 -21.19
CA ARG A 79 -1.62 18.38 -20.20
C ARG A 79 -2.42 18.99 -19.04
N GLU A 80 -3.57 19.61 -19.30
CA GLU A 80 -4.43 20.16 -18.24
C GLU A 80 -5.07 19.04 -17.41
N LYS A 81 -5.57 17.99 -18.08
CA LYS A 81 -6.10 16.81 -17.39
C LYS A 81 -5.05 16.19 -16.49
N TYR A 82 -3.83 16.03 -17.01
CA TYR A 82 -2.70 15.47 -16.29
C TYR A 82 -2.27 16.32 -15.11
N GLU A 83 -2.18 17.64 -15.25
CA GLU A 83 -1.81 18.51 -14.13
C GLU A 83 -2.89 18.54 -13.02
N GLU A 84 -4.18 18.52 -13.38
CA GLU A 84 -5.27 18.45 -12.39
C GLU A 84 -5.33 17.08 -11.71
N ALA A 85 -5.25 16.00 -12.49
CA ALA A 85 -5.16 14.64 -11.98
C ALA A 85 -3.98 14.54 -11.01
N ARG A 86 -2.78 14.95 -11.42
CA ARG A 86 -1.58 14.96 -10.57
C ARG A 86 -1.79 15.73 -9.27
N LYS A 87 -2.46 16.89 -9.27
CA LYS A 87 -2.77 17.62 -8.03
C LYS A 87 -3.72 16.86 -7.09
N LYS A 88 -4.65 16.09 -7.65
CA LYS A 88 -5.58 15.23 -6.89
C LYS A 88 -4.94 13.90 -6.48
N SER A 89 -3.93 13.43 -7.23
CA SER A 89 -3.32 12.12 -7.05
C SER A 89 -2.41 12.01 -5.82
N TYR A 90 -1.90 13.14 -5.30
CA TYR A 90 -0.96 13.18 -4.19
C TYR A 90 -1.58 13.98 -3.04
N PRO A 91 -2.49 13.39 -2.24
CA PRO A 91 -3.00 14.09 -1.06
C PRO A 91 -1.83 14.45 -0.15
N GLU A 92 -1.75 15.72 0.25
CA GLU A 92 -0.83 16.13 1.32
C GLU A 92 -1.26 15.46 2.63
N GLY A 93 -0.31 14.88 3.35
CA GLY A 93 -0.58 14.23 4.64
C GLY A 93 -0.94 12.74 4.55
N SER A 94 -0.65 12.07 3.43
CA SER A 94 -0.69 10.61 3.39
C SER A 94 0.25 10.01 4.43
N ILE A 95 -0.19 8.91 5.05
CA ILE A 95 0.64 8.16 6.01
C ILE A 95 1.79 7.46 5.27
N LEU A 96 1.50 6.87 4.11
CA LEU A 96 2.45 6.11 3.31
C LEU A 96 2.17 6.33 1.83
N TYR A 97 3.06 7.05 1.16
CA TYR A 97 3.03 7.23 -0.28
C TYR A 97 3.59 6.00 -0.99
N ALA A 98 2.80 5.40 -1.88
CA ALA A 98 3.18 4.26 -2.70
C ALA A 98 2.16 4.10 -3.85
N CYS A 99 2.52 3.37 -4.90
CA CYS A 99 1.68 3.13 -6.07
C CYS A 99 0.63 2.05 -5.80
N ALA A 100 -0.42 2.33 -5.03
CA ALA A 100 -1.37 1.32 -4.55
C ALA A 100 -2.48 0.96 -5.56
N GLY A 101 -2.12 0.57 -6.78
CA GLY A 101 -3.08 0.14 -7.81
C GLY A 101 -3.84 1.30 -8.47
N LEU A 102 -4.24 1.12 -9.73
CA LEU A 102 -4.96 2.14 -10.53
C LEU A 102 -4.34 3.55 -10.41
N GLY A 103 -3.01 3.60 -10.32
CA GLY A 103 -2.15 4.77 -10.09
C GLY A 103 -2.58 5.76 -8.99
N ASP A 104 -3.08 5.21 -7.88
CA ASP A 104 -3.09 5.89 -6.60
C ASP A 104 -1.68 6.02 -6.03
N ASN A 105 -1.40 7.15 -5.40
CA ASN A 105 -0.09 7.44 -4.80
C ASN A 105 -0.09 7.35 -3.27
N GLU A 106 -1.06 6.63 -2.69
CA GLU A 106 -1.19 6.41 -1.26
C GLU A 106 -1.55 4.94 -1.01
N ALA A 107 -0.81 4.30 -0.11
CA ALA A 107 -1.18 2.99 0.43
C ALA A 107 -2.42 3.11 1.32
N VAL A 108 -3.32 2.14 1.22
CA VAL A 108 -4.56 2.14 2.01
C VAL A 108 -4.39 1.26 3.23
N ILE A 109 -4.51 1.89 4.40
CA ILE A 109 -4.48 1.25 5.70
C ILE A 109 -5.91 1.24 6.25
N ARG A 110 -6.42 0.07 6.60
CA ARG A 110 -7.72 -0.09 7.29
C ARG A 110 -7.51 -0.79 8.62
N VAL A 111 -8.08 -0.24 9.68
CA VAL A 111 -7.86 -0.73 11.04
C VAL A 111 -9.14 -1.36 11.55
N ASN A 112 -9.09 -2.67 11.81
CA ASN A 112 -10.22 -3.47 12.29
C ASN A 112 -9.96 -3.81 13.77
N GLU A 113 -10.08 -2.80 14.64
CA GLU A 113 -9.72 -2.89 16.07
C GLU A 113 -10.46 -4.03 16.80
N GLU A 114 -11.75 -4.21 16.51
CA GLU A 114 -12.57 -5.28 17.11
C GLU A 114 -12.10 -6.68 16.72
N GLU A 115 -11.53 -6.82 15.51
CA GLU A 115 -11.02 -8.08 14.98
C GLU A 115 -9.52 -8.28 15.22
N GLY A 116 -8.83 -7.26 15.76
CA GLY A 116 -7.43 -7.34 16.15
C GLY A 116 -6.40 -7.31 15.02
N TYR A 117 -6.76 -6.79 13.84
CA TYR A 117 -5.84 -6.65 12.71
C TYR A 117 -5.97 -5.33 11.94
N PHE A 118 -4.97 -5.01 11.14
CA PHE A 118 -5.08 -4.01 10.08
C PHE A 118 -4.74 -4.62 8.73
N THR A 119 -5.31 -4.06 7.66
CA THR A 119 -4.96 -4.42 6.29
C THR A 119 -4.17 -3.31 5.62
N LEU A 120 -3.24 -3.69 4.76
CA LEU A 120 -2.45 -2.78 3.94
C LEU A 120 -2.58 -3.17 2.48
N ASN A 121 -2.99 -2.20 1.67
CA ASN A 121 -3.05 -2.26 0.22
C ASN A 121 -1.94 -1.36 -0.34
N ILE A 122 -0.99 -1.93 -1.07
CA ILE A 122 0.20 -1.22 -1.53
C ILE A 122 0.65 -1.71 -2.91
N GLY A 123 1.34 -0.86 -3.66
CA GLY A 123 1.92 -1.24 -4.95
C GLY A 123 2.97 -2.31 -4.81
N ASN A 124 2.81 -3.43 -5.51
CA ASN A 124 3.80 -4.49 -5.54
C ASN A 124 5.17 -3.96 -6.00
N ASN A 125 5.19 -3.10 -7.02
CA ASN A 125 6.43 -2.56 -7.58
C ASN A 125 7.26 -1.75 -6.58
N ASP A 126 6.63 -1.17 -5.55
CA ASP A 126 7.34 -0.40 -4.53
C ASP A 126 7.95 -1.30 -3.44
N ILE A 127 7.56 -2.58 -3.34
CA ILE A 127 8.01 -3.51 -2.28
C ILE A 127 8.48 -4.87 -2.81
N VAL A 128 8.60 -5.03 -4.13
CA VAL A 128 8.92 -6.31 -4.80
C VAL A 128 10.31 -6.84 -4.44
N GLU A 129 11.27 -5.95 -4.23
CA GLU A 129 12.58 -6.34 -3.70
C GLU A 129 12.57 -6.26 -2.17
N ASN A 130 13.52 -6.95 -1.53
CA ASN A 130 13.72 -6.88 -0.09
C ASN A 130 15.04 -6.16 0.23
N LYS A 131 15.22 -4.94 -0.30
CA LYS A 131 16.48 -4.18 -0.20
C LYS A 131 16.84 -3.81 1.24
N THR A 132 15.83 -3.62 2.10
CA THR A 132 16.02 -3.18 3.48
C THR A 132 15.82 -4.29 4.52
N GLY A 133 15.50 -5.52 4.09
CA GLY A 133 15.17 -6.63 4.99
C GLY A 133 13.83 -6.41 5.72
N TRP A 134 12.84 -5.79 5.06
CA TRP A 134 11.56 -5.44 5.68
C TRP A 134 10.75 -6.69 6.09
N ILE A 135 10.83 -7.76 5.29
CA ILE A 135 10.15 -9.03 5.57
C ILE A 135 10.68 -9.63 6.87
N GLU A 136 12.01 -9.70 7.06
CA GLU A 136 12.65 -10.24 8.27
C GLU A 136 12.35 -9.37 9.49
N LYS A 137 12.33 -8.04 9.33
CA LYS A 137 11.94 -7.12 10.39
C LYS A 137 10.53 -7.40 10.88
N ILE A 138 9.58 -7.67 9.98
CA ILE A 138 8.20 -8.01 10.34
C ILE A 138 8.10 -9.41 10.93
N LYS A 139 8.78 -10.42 10.34
CA LYS A 139 8.81 -11.80 10.88
C LYS A 139 9.29 -11.82 12.34
N LYS A 140 10.27 -10.98 12.71
CA LYS A 140 10.78 -10.85 14.10
C LYS A 140 9.74 -10.39 15.12
N LEU A 141 8.62 -9.79 14.70
CA LEU A 141 7.54 -9.38 15.61
C LEU A 141 6.72 -10.56 16.12
N GLY A 142 6.86 -11.76 15.52
CA GLY A 142 6.10 -12.94 15.90
C GLY A 142 4.59 -12.80 15.69
N ILE A 143 4.16 -11.95 14.74
CA ILE A 143 2.76 -11.78 14.36
C ILE A 143 2.42 -12.64 13.15
N LYS A 144 1.15 -13.01 13.03
CA LYS A 144 0.63 -13.63 11.80
C LYS A 144 0.45 -12.57 10.71
N VAL A 145 0.79 -12.93 9.47
CA VAL A 145 0.54 -12.11 8.27
C VAL A 145 -0.19 -12.98 7.24
N ASP A 146 -1.34 -12.53 6.76
CA ASP A 146 -2.02 -13.14 5.61
C ASP A 146 -1.78 -12.28 4.35
N GLU A 147 -1.78 -12.92 3.19
CA GLU A 147 -1.55 -12.27 1.89
C GLU A 147 -2.69 -12.61 0.91
N ALA A 148 -3.04 -11.67 0.04
CA ALA A 148 -4.16 -11.86 -0.90
C ALA A 148 -4.03 -13.09 -1.79
N GLU A 149 -2.82 -13.50 -2.21
CA GLU A 149 -2.65 -14.72 -3.01
C GLU A 149 -3.24 -15.96 -2.31
N ARG A 150 -3.22 -15.98 -0.97
CA ARG A 150 -3.64 -17.12 -0.13
C ARG A 150 -4.96 -16.87 0.61
N ASP A 151 -5.51 -15.66 0.57
CA ASP A 151 -6.75 -15.29 1.27
C ASP A 151 -7.73 -14.53 0.36
N GLU A 152 -8.83 -15.19 0.00
CA GLU A 152 -9.91 -14.64 -0.83
C GLU A 152 -10.58 -13.38 -0.24
N SER A 153 -10.61 -13.23 1.09
CA SER A 153 -11.17 -12.03 1.71
C SER A 153 -10.28 -10.81 1.47
N LEU A 154 -8.97 -10.99 1.32
CA LEU A 154 -8.04 -9.93 0.97
C LEU A 154 -8.08 -9.59 -0.53
N LYS A 155 -8.31 -10.58 -1.40
CA LYS A 155 -8.57 -10.30 -2.83
C LYS A 155 -9.78 -9.40 -3.04
N LYS A 156 -10.83 -9.54 -2.22
CA LYS A 156 -12.05 -8.71 -2.31
C LYS A 156 -11.85 -7.24 -1.96
N ILE A 157 -10.79 -6.91 -1.22
CA ILE A 157 -10.45 -5.52 -0.87
C ILE A 157 -9.32 -4.98 -1.75
N ALA A 158 -8.76 -5.80 -2.64
CA ALA A 158 -7.83 -5.35 -3.64
C ALA A 158 -8.53 -4.44 -4.65
N ARG A 159 -7.84 -3.38 -5.06
CA ARG A 159 -8.24 -2.40 -6.07
C ARG A 159 -7.64 -2.73 -7.42
N ASP A 160 -6.59 -3.54 -7.43
CA ASP A 160 -5.92 -4.05 -8.63
C ASP A 160 -5.69 -5.57 -8.55
N CYS A 161 -5.07 -6.15 -9.58
CA CYS A 161 -4.69 -7.56 -9.59
C CYS A 161 -3.70 -7.89 -8.46
N THR A 162 -3.92 -8.98 -7.74
CA THR A 162 -3.04 -9.47 -6.65
C THR A 162 -2.30 -10.77 -7.02
N CYS A 163 -2.43 -11.23 -8.27
CA CYS A 163 -2.03 -12.58 -8.67
C CYS A 163 -0.51 -12.77 -8.66
N GLY A 164 -0.06 -13.86 -8.04
CA GLY A 164 1.34 -14.31 -8.05
C GLY A 164 2.26 -13.56 -7.08
N ILE A 165 1.70 -12.87 -6.09
CA ILE A 165 2.45 -12.10 -5.09
C ILE A 165 2.49 -12.86 -3.77
N ILE A 166 3.68 -13.31 -3.36
CA ILE A 166 3.92 -13.98 -2.08
C ILE A 166 5.24 -13.47 -1.50
N TYR A 167 5.18 -12.88 -0.30
CA TYR A 167 6.34 -12.36 0.44
C TYR A 167 6.64 -13.20 1.69
N PHE A 168 5.61 -13.72 2.35
CA PHE A 168 5.73 -14.46 3.60
C PHE A 168 5.58 -15.96 3.35
N SER A 169 6.41 -16.52 2.46
CA SER A 169 6.51 -17.97 2.33
C SER A 169 7.13 -18.59 3.59
N ASP A 170 6.59 -19.75 3.98
CA ASP A 170 7.10 -20.60 5.06
C ASP A 170 8.33 -21.42 4.65
N GLU A 171 8.85 -21.20 3.43
CA GLU A 171 10.08 -21.83 2.98
C GLU A 171 11.25 -21.12 3.64
N VAL A 172 11.70 -21.77 4.71
CA VAL A 172 13.00 -21.62 5.34
C VAL A 172 14.06 -21.90 4.28
N ASP A 173 14.86 -20.90 3.92
CA ASP A 173 16.23 -21.17 3.48
C ASP A 173 17.08 -21.58 4.70
#